data_AF-A0A1X2GU02-F1
#
_entry.id   AF-A0A1X2GU02-F1
#
_cell.length_a   1.000
_cell.length_b   1.000
_cell.length_c   1.000
_cell.angle_alpha   90.00
_cell.angle_beta   90.00
_cell.angle_gamma   90.00
#
_symmetry.space_group_name_H-M   'P 1'
#
loop_
_entity.id
_entity.type
_entity.pdbx_description
1 polymer ?
#
loop_
_entity_poly.entity_id
_entity_poly.type
_entity_poly.pdbx_seq_one_letter_code
_entity_poly.pdbx_strand_id
1 'polypeptide(L)'
;MALHLFAGSVAEVIAGLLFVPMEVVKSKCQVQQQEHLDLHTNLPASLSTRTTTQVIEHVYKHEGWRGFYNGYWLSLVVFVPQSAIYFAVYEQIKMRWPLGLATYLLGSMIASGISVAMCNPLDCVKTRCQVTDHHISLFHVLRTMIQTEGYVAFTRGTMARILANVPLTTISITLFEILKG
;
A
#
# COMPACT_ATOMS: atom_id res chain seq x y z
N MET A 1 18.35 18.65 11.17
CA MET A 1 17.22 18.21 10.30
C MET A 1 17.64 17.11 9.33
N ALA A 2 18.65 17.30 8.47
CA ALA A 2 19.09 16.29 7.50
C ALA A 2 19.52 14.94 8.12
N LEU A 3 20.24 14.96 9.26
CA LEU A 3 20.65 13.72 9.95
C LEU A 3 19.47 12.91 10.50
N HIS A 4 18.44 13.58 11.04
CA HIS A 4 17.23 12.91 11.55
C HIS A 4 16.39 12.32 10.41
N LEU A 5 16.29 13.03 9.27
CA LEU A 5 15.63 12.51 8.07
C LEU A 5 16.35 11.28 7.52
N PHE A 6 17.68 11.34 7.43
CA PHE A 6 18.49 10.20 6.96
C PHE A 6 18.37 8.98 7.90
N ALA A 7 18.48 9.19 9.21
CA ALA A 7 18.29 8.13 10.20
C ALA A 7 16.88 7.54 10.14
N GLY A 8 15.85 8.38 9.95
CA GLY A 8 14.47 7.95 9.76
C GLY A 8 14.29 7.07 8.53
N SER A 9 14.81 7.49 7.38
CA SER A 9 14.74 6.69 6.14
C SER A 9 15.48 5.36 6.25
N VAL A 10 16.66 5.33 6.87
CA VAL A 10 17.42 4.09 7.09
C VAL A 10 16.66 3.15 8.04
N ALA A 11 16.08 3.69 9.12
CA ALA A 11 15.26 2.92 10.04
C ALA A 11 14.03 2.32 9.35
N GLU A 12 13.36 3.06 8.46
CA GLU A 12 12.21 2.58 7.70
C GLU A 12 12.56 1.47 6.71
N VAL A 13 13.72 1.57 6.04
CA VAL A 13 14.23 0.49 5.17
C VAL A 13 14.53 -0.77 5.99
N ILE A 14 15.20 -0.64 7.13
CA ILE A 14 15.52 -1.78 8.01
C ILE A 14 14.25 -2.41 8.58
N ALA A 15 13.31 -1.59 9.06
CA ALA A 15 12.01 -2.07 9.53
C ALA A 15 11.29 -2.82 8.42
N GLY A 16 11.23 -2.25 7.23
CA GLY A 16 10.61 -2.91 6.08
C GLY A 16 11.27 -4.25 5.74
N LEU A 17 12.59 -4.37 5.77
CA LEU A 17 13.26 -5.67 5.56
C LEU A 17 12.82 -6.75 6.57
N LEU A 18 12.51 -6.38 7.82
CA LEU A 18 12.08 -7.32 8.85
C LEU A 18 10.57 -7.62 8.80
N PHE A 19 9.74 -6.61 8.52
CA PHE A 19 8.28 -6.75 8.56
C PHE A 19 7.69 -7.29 7.25
N VAL A 20 8.35 -7.09 6.12
CA VAL A 20 7.86 -7.50 4.80
C VAL A 20 7.61 -9.00 4.66
N PRO A 21 8.52 -9.90 5.10
CA PRO A 21 8.25 -11.33 5.04
C PRO A 21 6.97 -11.72 5.79
N MET A 22 6.73 -11.10 6.95
CA MET A 22 5.52 -11.33 7.73
C MET A 22 4.26 -10.84 6.99
N GLU A 23 4.31 -9.65 6.38
CA GLU A 23 3.19 -9.10 5.61
C GLU A 23 2.87 -9.96 4.37
N VAL A 24 3.88 -10.48 3.68
CA VAL A 24 3.69 -11.41 2.54
C VAL A 24 3.03 -12.70 3.00
N VAL A 25 3.46 -13.27 4.12
CA VAL A 25 2.85 -14.49 4.68
C VAL A 25 1.39 -14.24 5.07
N LYS A 26 1.09 -13.12 5.75
CA LYS A 26 -0.29 -12.74 6.10
C LYS A 26 -1.16 -12.58 4.86
N SER A 27 -0.67 -11.89 3.83
CA SER A 27 -1.42 -11.67 2.60
C SER A 27 -1.76 -12.99 1.90
N LYS A 28 -0.81 -13.93 1.81
CA LYS A 28 -1.08 -15.27 1.24
C LYS A 28 -2.06 -16.09 2.08
N CYS A 29 -1.98 -16.01 3.41
CA CYS A 29 -2.97 -16.63 4.30
C CYS A 29 -4.38 -16.02 4.10
N GLN A 30 -4.49 -14.71 3.92
CA GLN A 30 -5.76 -14.02 3.71
C GLN A 30 -6.41 -14.39 2.37
N VAL A 31 -5.63 -14.48 1.29
CA VAL A 31 -6.13 -14.93 -0.02
C VAL A 31 -6.65 -16.36 0.06
N GLN A 32 -5.90 -17.26 0.71
CA GLN A 32 -6.34 -18.65 0.90
C GLN A 32 -7.63 -18.76 1.73
N GLN A 33 -7.78 -17.93 2.76
CA GLN A 33 -9.00 -17.90 3.55
C GLN A 33 -10.20 -17.44 2.72
N GLN A 34 -9.99 -16.52 1.79
CA GLN A 34 -11.04 -16.04 0.90
C GLN A 34 -11.46 -17.10 -0.14
N GLU A 35 -10.51 -17.82 -0.75
CA GLU A 35 -10.82 -18.96 -1.62
C GLU A 35 -11.63 -20.04 -0.90
N HIS A 36 -11.34 -20.29 0.38
CA HIS A 36 -12.11 -21.23 1.19
C HIS A 36 -13.56 -20.78 1.43
N LEU A 37 -13.82 -19.48 1.53
CA LEU A 37 -15.18 -18.94 1.67
C LEU A 37 -15.99 -19.04 0.38
N ASP A 38 -15.34 -18.91 -0.78
CA ASP A 38 -16.00 -18.99 -2.09
C ASP A 38 -16.31 -20.45 -2.50
N LEU A 39 -15.49 -21.42 -2.08
CA LEU A 39 -15.66 -22.86 -2.41
C LEU A 39 -16.79 -23.57 -1.64
N HIS A 40 -17.47 -22.89 -0.71
CA HIS A 40 -18.52 -23.46 0.15
C HIS A 40 -19.83 -23.81 -0.57
N THR A 41 -19.87 -23.76 -1.91
CA THR A 41 -21.06 -24.18 -2.68
C THR A 41 -21.16 -25.69 -2.92
N ASN A 42 -20.11 -26.53 -2.89
CA ASN A 42 -20.30 -27.97 -3.21
C ASN A 42 -19.31 -29.04 -2.65
N LEU A 43 -18.36 -28.80 -1.73
CA LEU A 43 -17.43 -29.85 -1.24
C LEU A 43 -17.15 -29.79 0.29
N PRO A 44 -16.87 -30.94 0.95
CA PRO A 44 -16.69 -31.02 2.40
C PRO A 44 -15.42 -30.30 2.88
N ALA A 45 -15.58 -29.52 3.96
CA ALA A 45 -14.63 -28.58 4.57
C ALA A 45 -13.36 -29.19 5.22
N SER A 46 -12.84 -30.31 4.72
CA SER A 46 -11.76 -31.09 5.33
C SER A 46 -10.43 -31.09 4.56
N LEU A 47 -10.32 -30.41 3.41
CA LEU A 47 -9.11 -30.47 2.57
C LEU A 47 -8.44 -29.11 2.43
N SER A 48 -7.47 -28.89 3.34
CA SER A 48 -6.32 -27.99 3.17
C SER A 48 -6.51 -26.50 3.49
N THR A 49 -6.97 -26.18 4.70
CA THR A 49 -6.46 -24.97 5.38
C THR A 49 -4.98 -25.19 5.66
N ARG A 50 -4.12 -24.58 4.85
CA ARG A 50 -2.67 -24.66 5.09
C ARG A 50 -2.38 -23.85 6.35
N THR A 51 -1.67 -24.45 7.30
CA THR A 51 -1.17 -23.71 8.45
C THR A 51 -0.16 -22.66 7.99
N THR A 52 0.01 -21.58 8.76
CA THR A 52 0.97 -20.51 8.44
C THR A 52 2.38 -21.07 8.15
N THR A 53 2.77 -22.14 8.84
CA THR A 53 4.03 -22.86 8.62
C THR A 53 4.09 -23.54 7.25
N GLN A 54 3.00 -24.13 6.78
CA GLN A 54 2.91 -24.73 5.44
C GLN A 54 2.95 -23.67 4.34
N VAL A 55 2.39 -22.49 4.57
CA VAL A 55 2.51 -21.35 3.64
C VAL A 55 3.97 -20.90 3.55
N ILE A 56 4.65 -20.73 4.68
CA ILE A 56 6.08 -20.36 4.72
C ILE A 56 6.94 -21.39 3.99
N GLU A 57 6.73 -22.69 4.27
CA GLU A 57 7.46 -23.77 3.62
C GLU A 57 7.22 -23.81 2.11
N HIS A 58 5.97 -23.60 1.69
CA HIS A 58 5.61 -23.55 0.27
C HIS A 58 6.29 -22.37 -0.45
N VAL A 59 6.25 -21.17 0.13
CA VAL A 59 6.92 -19.99 -0.43
C VAL A 59 8.43 -20.23 -0.53
N TYR A 60 9.03 -20.79 0.51
CA TYR A 60 10.46 -21.10 0.52
C TYR A 60 10.85 -22.13 -0.55
N LYS A 61 10.08 -23.20 -0.71
CA LYS A 61 10.37 -24.28 -1.68
C LYS A 61 10.15 -23.86 -3.13
N HIS A 62 9.12 -23.05 -3.41
CA HIS A 62 8.74 -22.70 -4.78
C HIS A 62 9.32 -21.36 -5.27
N GLU A 63 9.41 -20.35 -4.39
CA GLU A 63 9.84 -18.99 -4.75
C GLU A 63 11.18 -18.60 -4.11
N GLY A 64 11.69 -19.42 -3.18
CA GLY A 64 12.91 -19.14 -2.42
C GLY A 64 12.80 -17.89 -1.54
N TRP A 65 13.96 -17.37 -1.11
CA TRP A 65 14.04 -16.14 -0.31
C TRP A 65 13.46 -14.91 -1.02
N ARG A 66 13.48 -14.88 -2.36
CA ARG A 66 12.98 -13.76 -3.15
C ARG A 66 11.46 -13.66 -3.11
N GLY A 67 10.75 -14.78 -2.92
CA GLY A 67 9.29 -14.81 -2.76
C GLY A 67 8.78 -13.97 -1.59
N PHE A 68 9.52 -13.95 -0.48
CA PHE A 68 9.16 -13.16 0.71
C PHE A 68 9.28 -11.64 0.54
N TYR A 69 10.02 -11.18 -0.47
CA TYR A 69 10.19 -9.76 -0.78
C TYR A 69 9.54 -9.39 -2.12
N ASN A 70 8.83 -10.33 -2.73
CA ASN A 70 8.18 -10.10 -4.01
C ASN A 70 7.09 -9.03 -3.85
N GLY A 71 7.15 -7.97 -4.66
CA GLY A 71 6.23 -6.83 -4.55
C GLY A 71 6.54 -5.81 -3.45
N TYR A 72 7.50 -6.04 -2.55
CA TYR A 72 7.90 -5.06 -1.53
C TYR A 72 8.54 -3.81 -2.13
N TRP A 73 9.50 -4.01 -3.03
CA TRP A 73 10.12 -2.90 -3.78
C TRP A 73 9.08 -2.08 -4.54
N LEU A 74 8.05 -2.75 -5.05
CA LEU A 74 6.91 -2.11 -5.71
C LEU A 74 6.12 -1.23 -4.76
N SER A 75 5.88 -1.73 -3.55
CA SER A 75 5.20 -0.98 -2.50
C SER A 75 6.00 0.25 -2.07
N LEU A 76 7.33 0.14 -1.93
CA LEU A 76 8.19 1.27 -1.59
C LEU A 76 8.15 2.38 -2.65
N VAL A 77 8.27 2.01 -3.93
CA VAL A 77 8.26 2.98 -5.05
C VAL A 77 6.96 3.77 -5.11
N VAL A 78 5.85 3.23 -4.61
CA VAL A 78 4.57 3.96 -4.53
C VAL A 78 4.43 4.72 -3.22
N PHE A 79 4.78 4.10 -2.09
CA PHE A 79 4.54 4.66 -0.77
C PHE A 79 5.41 5.89 -0.48
N VAL A 80 6.69 5.85 -0.85
CA VAL A 80 7.63 6.96 -0.61
C VAL A 80 7.16 8.28 -1.25
N PRO A 81 6.85 8.34 -2.57
CA PRO A 81 6.36 9.58 -3.16
C PRO A 81 5.00 9.99 -2.63
N GLN A 82 4.11 9.04 -2.32
CA GLN A 82 2.79 9.35 -1.74
C GLN A 82 2.93 10.04 -0.37
N SER A 83 3.78 9.50 0.51
CA SER A 83 4.07 10.10 1.81
C SER A 83 4.72 11.47 1.67
N ALA A 84 5.67 11.62 0.75
CA ALA A 84 6.32 12.91 0.49
C ALA A 84 5.33 14.00 0.04
N ILE A 85 4.44 13.69 -0.92
CA ILE A 85 3.41 14.62 -1.38
C ILE A 85 2.43 14.94 -0.26
N TYR A 86 2.00 13.92 0.50
CA TYR A 86 1.08 14.11 1.62
C TYR A 86 1.62 15.10 2.64
N PHE A 87 2.83 14.86 3.15
CA PHE A 87 3.43 15.72 4.18
C PHE A 87 3.73 17.12 3.64
N ALA A 88 4.21 17.23 2.40
CA ALA A 88 4.44 18.52 1.76
C ALA A 88 3.15 19.35 1.70
N VAL A 89 2.03 18.76 1.23
CA VAL A 89 0.75 19.47 1.15
C VAL A 89 0.19 19.78 2.54
N TYR A 90 0.28 18.82 3.47
CA TYR A 90 -0.22 18.98 4.83
C TYR A 90 0.49 20.11 5.59
N GLU A 91 1.82 20.19 5.48
CA GLU A 91 2.61 21.27 6.10
C GLU A 91 2.25 22.65 5.51
N GLN A 92 2.06 22.74 4.20
CA GLN A 92 1.63 23.99 3.55
C GLN A 92 0.26 24.45 4.08
N ILE A 93 -0.69 23.53 4.28
CA ILE A 93 -1.99 23.85 4.87
C ILE A 93 -1.83 24.34 6.31
N LYS A 94 -1.03 23.63 7.13
CA LYS A 94 -0.77 24.03 8.53
C LYS A 94 -0.12 25.40 8.66
N MET A 95 0.73 25.80 7.71
CA MET A 95 1.34 27.13 7.71
C MET A 95 0.34 28.25 7.37
N ARG A 96 -0.70 27.94 6.59
CA ARG A 96 -1.64 28.95 6.06
C ARG A 96 -2.91 29.09 6.88
N TRP A 97 -3.34 28.02 7.55
CA TRP A 97 -4.59 27.94 8.30
C TRP A 97 -4.34 28.08 9.80
N PRO A 98 -5.33 28.57 10.59
CA PRO A 98 -5.19 28.62 12.04
C PRO A 98 -5.04 27.20 12.61
N LEU A 99 -4.09 27.02 13.52
CA LEU A 99 -3.90 25.73 14.18
C LEU A 99 -5.12 25.37 15.01
N GLY A 100 -5.68 24.18 14.78
CA GLY A 100 -6.87 23.71 15.47
C GLY A 100 -7.44 22.44 14.83
N LEU A 101 -8.44 21.86 15.49
CA LEU A 101 -9.05 20.59 15.08
C LEU A 101 -9.55 20.60 13.63
N ALA A 102 -10.16 21.72 13.19
CA ALA A 102 -10.64 21.88 11.83
C ALA A 102 -9.51 21.78 10.79
N THR A 103 -8.35 22.35 11.08
CA THR A 103 -7.16 22.29 10.22
C THR A 103 -6.56 20.89 10.21
N TYR A 104 -6.55 20.20 11.34
CA TYR A 104 -6.08 18.81 11.40
C TYR A 104 -6.98 17.88 10.60
N LEU A 105 -8.30 18.01 10.75
CA LEU A 105 -9.26 17.19 10.02
C LEU A 105 -9.28 17.54 8.52
N LEU A 106 -9.65 18.78 8.17
CA LEU A 106 -9.82 19.17 6.78
C LEU A 106 -8.48 19.21 6.03
N GLY A 107 -7.42 19.67 6.68
CA GLY A 107 -6.09 19.71 6.08
C GLY A 107 -5.54 18.32 5.78
N SER A 108 -5.73 17.35 6.68
CA SER A 108 -5.29 15.97 6.43
C SER A 108 -6.14 15.30 5.35
N MET A 109 -7.46 15.58 5.29
CA MET A 109 -8.33 15.10 4.21
C MET A 109 -7.92 15.62 2.84
N ILE A 110 -7.68 16.93 2.72
CA ILE A 110 -7.26 17.58 1.47
C ILE A 110 -5.89 17.06 1.04
N ALA A 111 -4.92 17.01 1.97
CA ALA A 111 -3.57 16.51 1.68
C ALA A 111 -3.60 15.03 1.24
N SER A 112 -4.41 14.20 1.89
CA SER A 112 -4.58 12.79 1.52
C SER A 112 -5.23 12.65 0.14
N GLY A 113 -6.30 13.40 -0.14
CA GLY A 113 -6.96 13.38 -1.44
C GLY A 113 -6.02 13.78 -2.60
N ILE A 114 -5.24 14.85 -2.42
CA ILE A 114 -4.27 15.30 -3.43
C ILE A 114 -3.16 14.27 -3.63
N SER A 115 -2.59 13.76 -2.55
CA SER A 115 -1.52 12.76 -2.60
C SER A 115 -1.97 11.49 -3.34
N VAL A 116 -3.15 10.95 -2.98
CA VAL A 116 -3.72 9.78 -3.63
C VAL A 116 -4.00 10.04 -5.11
N ALA A 117 -4.55 11.20 -5.47
CA ALA A 117 -4.81 11.55 -6.87
C ALA A 117 -3.53 11.63 -7.70
N MET A 118 -2.47 12.24 -7.16
CA MET A 118 -1.19 12.38 -7.86
C MET A 118 -0.44 11.06 -7.99
N CYS A 119 -0.48 10.21 -6.96
CA CYS A 119 0.19 8.91 -6.97
C CYS A 119 -0.64 7.79 -7.62
N ASN A 120 -1.91 8.04 -7.94
CA ASN A 120 -2.83 7.06 -8.49
C ASN A 120 -2.27 6.28 -9.71
N PRO A 121 -1.53 6.89 -10.65
CA PRO A 121 -0.95 6.14 -11.77
C PRO A 121 0.04 5.06 -11.32
N LEU A 122 0.96 5.38 -10.40
CA LEU A 122 1.94 4.44 -9.86
C LEU A 122 1.25 3.30 -9.12
N ASP A 123 0.21 3.66 -8.39
CA ASP A 123 -0.65 2.80 -7.61
C ASP A 123 -1.43 1.80 -8.49
N CYS A 124 -1.96 2.25 -9.62
CA CYS A 124 -2.61 1.39 -10.61
C CYS A 124 -1.62 0.37 -11.21
N VAL A 125 -0.42 0.81 -11.60
CA VAL A 125 0.62 -0.08 -12.14
C VAL A 125 1.03 -1.12 -11.11
N LYS A 126 1.28 -0.70 -9.85
CA LYS A 126 1.59 -1.60 -8.74
C LYS A 126 0.51 -2.66 -8.58
N THR A 127 -0.76 -2.26 -8.48
CA THR A 127 -1.85 -3.22 -8.29
C THR A 127 -1.96 -4.22 -9.43
N ARG A 128 -1.75 -3.81 -10.68
CA ARG A 128 -1.78 -4.75 -11.82
C ARG A 128 -0.61 -5.71 -11.84
N CYS A 129 0.59 -5.25 -11.47
CA CYS A 129 1.74 -6.12 -11.32
C CYS A 129 1.52 -7.15 -10.19
N GLN A 130 0.82 -6.77 -9.11
CA GLN A 130 0.54 -7.67 -7.99
C GLN A 130 -0.60 -8.65 -8.27
N VAL A 131 -1.56 -8.27 -9.11
CA VAL A 131 -2.68 -9.15 -9.51
C VAL A 131 -2.27 -10.11 -10.63
N THR A 132 -1.24 -9.77 -11.42
CA THR A 132 -0.77 -10.67 -12.49
C THR A 132 0.16 -11.72 -11.91
N ASP A 133 -0.18 -12.99 -12.10
CA ASP A 133 0.50 -14.18 -11.55
C ASP A 133 1.92 -14.42 -12.10
N HIS A 134 2.42 -13.52 -12.95
CA HIS A 134 3.75 -13.59 -13.55
C HIS A 134 4.60 -12.42 -13.05
N HIS A 135 5.89 -12.69 -12.79
CA HIS A 135 6.90 -11.67 -12.49
C HIS A 135 7.18 -10.79 -13.71
N ILE A 136 6.20 -10.02 -14.14
CA ILE A 136 6.31 -9.12 -15.27
C ILE A 136 6.94 -7.82 -14.77
N SER A 137 7.88 -7.29 -15.55
CA SER A 137 8.46 -5.98 -15.30
C SER A 137 7.39 -4.88 -15.27
N LEU A 138 7.54 -3.95 -14.31
CA LEU A 138 6.76 -2.72 -14.19
C LEU A 138 6.55 -2.00 -15.52
N PHE A 139 7.63 -1.87 -16.29
CA PHE A 139 7.63 -1.14 -17.55
C PHE A 139 6.76 -1.84 -18.60
N HIS A 140 6.70 -3.17 -18.57
CA HIS A 140 5.84 -3.92 -19.45
C HIS A 140 4.37 -3.70 -19.09
N VAL A 141 4.01 -3.79 -17.81
CA VAL A 141 2.63 -3.52 -17.35
C VAL A 141 2.21 -2.09 -17.68
N LEU A 142 3.08 -1.10 -17.42
CA LEU A 142 2.83 0.30 -17.74
C LEU A 142 2.58 0.50 -19.25
N ARG A 143 3.45 -0.09 -20.10
CA ARG A 143 3.31 0.00 -21.55
C ARG A 143 2.01 -0.65 -22.04
N THR A 144 1.70 -1.84 -21.54
CA THR A 144 0.47 -2.56 -21.89
C THR A 144 -0.76 -1.75 -21.48
N MET A 145 -0.80 -1.19 -20.27
CA MET A 145 -1.90 -0.33 -19.81
C MET A 145 -2.16 0.85 -20.75
N ILE A 146 -1.11 1.56 -21.15
CA ILE A 146 -1.22 2.71 -22.05
C ILE A 146 -1.73 2.26 -23.43
N GLN A 147 -1.27 1.11 -23.92
CA GLN A 147 -1.63 0.61 -25.25
C GLN A 147 -3.04 0.02 -25.32
N THR A 148 -3.53 -0.62 -24.24
CA THR A 148 -4.83 -1.30 -24.24
C THR A 148 -5.98 -0.42 -23.76
N GLU A 149 -5.75 0.39 -22.72
CA GLU A 149 -6.81 1.15 -22.03
C GLU A 149 -6.59 2.67 -22.06
N GLY A 150 -5.42 3.12 -22.53
CA GLY A 150 -5.06 4.52 -22.59
C GLY A 150 -4.90 5.17 -21.22
N TYR A 151 -4.96 6.50 -21.18
CA TYR A 151 -4.72 7.28 -19.95
C TYR A 151 -5.86 7.17 -18.91
N VAL A 152 -7.06 6.78 -19.32
CA VAL A 152 -8.22 6.60 -18.42
C VAL A 152 -8.03 5.40 -17.48
N ALA A 153 -7.16 4.45 -17.84
CA ALA A 153 -6.78 3.33 -16.98
C ALA A 153 -6.22 3.80 -15.63
N PHE A 154 -5.55 4.97 -15.61
CA PHE A 154 -4.90 5.54 -14.43
C PHE A 154 -5.80 6.42 -13.59
N THR A 155 -7.07 6.64 -13.95
CA THR A 155 -8.05 7.37 -13.13
C THR A 155 -9.17 6.46 -12.64
N ARG A 156 -9.26 5.23 -13.16
CA ARG A 156 -10.19 4.22 -12.65
C ARG A 156 -9.83 3.83 -11.22
N GLY A 157 -10.81 3.97 -10.33
CA GLY A 157 -10.69 3.58 -8.92
C GLY A 157 -10.12 4.65 -7.99
N THR A 158 -9.76 5.85 -8.48
CA THR A 158 -9.24 6.93 -7.61
C THR A 158 -10.23 7.29 -6.51
N MET A 159 -11.53 7.38 -6.83
CA MET A 159 -12.57 7.69 -5.84
C MET A 159 -12.66 6.62 -4.73
N ALA A 160 -12.65 5.34 -5.11
CA ALA A 160 -12.66 4.24 -4.14
C ALA A 160 -11.42 4.29 -3.23
N ARG A 161 -10.25 4.62 -3.79
CA ARG A 161 -8.99 4.78 -3.02
C ARG A 161 -9.05 5.96 -2.07
N ILE A 162 -9.59 7.11 -2.50
CA ILE A 162 -9.78 8.29 -1.64
C ILE A 162 -10.72 7.91 -0.48
N LEU A 163 -11.86 7.31 -0.77
CA LEU A 163 -12.83 6.90 0.25
C LEU A 163 -12.25 5.89 1.26
N ALA A 164 -11.37 5.00 0.82
CA ALA A 164 -10.72 4.02 1.70
C ALA A 164 -9.59 4.64 2.55
N ASN A 165 -8.77 5.52 1.98
CA ASN A 165 -7.55 6.01 2.65
C ASN A 165 -7.78 7.28 3.47
N VAL A 166 -8.60 8.22 2.98
CA VAL A 166 -8.78 9.52 3.62
C VAL A 166 -9.26 9.40 5.08
N PRO A 167 -10.28 8.59 5.42
CA PRO A 167 -10.74 8.49 6.81
C PRO A 167 -9.65 7.98 7.75
N LEU A 168 -8.92 6.94 7.33
CA LEU A 168 -7.85 6.34 8.12
C LEU A 168 -6.73 7.37 8.39
N THR A 169 -6.22 8.01 7.33
CA THR A 169 -5.15 9.01 7.47
C THR A 169 -5.60 10.20 8.33
N THR A 170 -6.86 10.64 8.15
CA THR A 170 -7.42 11.77 8.90
C THR A 170 -7.48 11.48 10.39
N ILE A 171 -7.98 10.30 10.77
CA ILE A 171 -8.06 9.89 12.18
C ILE A 171 -6.67 9.78 12.78
N SER A 172 -5.74 9.10 12.09
CA SER A 172 -4.37 8.89 12.60
C SER A 172 -3.63 10.21 12.82
N ILE A 173 -3.68 11.13 11.86
CA ILE A 173 -2.94 12.39 11.93
C ILE A 173 -3.59 13.36 12.92
N THR A 174 -4.92 13.42 12.95
CA THR A 174 -5.63 14.25 13.92
C THR A 174 -5.33 13.77 15.34
N LEU A 175 -5.35 12.46 15.58
CA LEU A 175 -5.00 11.89 16.88
C LEU A 175 -3.54 12.18 17.25
N PHE A 176 -2.61 12.04 16.29
CA PHE A 176 -1.21 12.34 16.51
C PHE A 176 -0.98 13.81 16.92
N GLU A 177 -1.61 14.76 16.23
CA GLU A 177 -1.46 16.19 16.55
C GLU A 177 -2.12 16.55 17.89
N ILE A 178 -3.23 15.91 18.26
CA ILE A 178 -3.88 16.09 19.57
C ILE A 178 -2.99 15.55 20.70
N LEU A 179 -2.36 14.40 20.51
CA LEU A 179 -1.50 13.78 21.53
C LEU A 179 -0.14 14.47 21.65
N LYS A 180 0.30 15.15 20.60
CA LYS A 180 1.59 15.85 20.56
C LYS A 180 1.51 17.29 21.10
N GLY A 181 0.36 17.94 20.96
CA GLY A 181 0.09 19.30 21.47
C GLY A 181 -0.10 19.33 22.97
#